data_AF-A0A353ZF03-F1
#
_entry.id   AF-A0A353ZF03-F1
#
_cell.length_a   1.000
_cell.length_b   1.000
_cell.length_c   1.000
_cell.angle_alpha   90.00
_cell.angle_beta   90.00
_cell.angle_gamma   90.00
#
_symmetry.space_group_name_H-M   'P 1'
#
loop_
_entity.id
_entity.type
_entity.pdbx_description
1 polymer ?
#
loop_
_entity_poly.entity_id
_entity_poly.type
_entity_poly.pdbx_seq_one_letter_code
_entity_poly.pdbx_strand_id
1 'polypeptide(L)'
;MSAPHPFDVQTRLKTSRGEFTVFSLPKLAKAGVGQIDHLPFSIRVLLEACLRKYDNFVVNETHIRDLANWNAAAPKQVEIPFLPGRVVLQDFTGVPAVVDLAALRSAMVRMGGNPKKINPLVPCDLVIDHSVQVDYFGTADALSKNIDLEFERNLERYKFLRWGQKAFNNFRVVPPATGIVHQVNLEYLADVVLTRDGTAFPDSLVGTDSHTTMINGLGVVGWGVGGIEAEAVMLGQPIYMLLP
;
A
#
# COMPACT_ATOMS: atom_id res chain seq x y z
N MET A 1 -19.23 3.42 16.58
CA MET A 1 -18.60 4.67 17.06
C MET A 1 -17.15 4.33 17.36
N SER A 2 -16.18 5.06 16.80
CA SER A 2 -14.76 4.80 17.07
C SER A 2 -14.47 5.02 18.55
N ALA A 3 -13.74 4.10 19.19
CA ALA A 3 -13.29 4.28 20.56
C ALA A 3 -12.50 5.59 20.70
N PRO A 4 -12.61 6.31 21.83
CA PRO A 4 -11.78 7.47 22.08
C PRO A 4 -10.31 7.05 22.05
N HIS A 5 -9.47 7.82 21.36
CA HIS A 5 -8.05 7.52 21.27
C HIS A 5 -7.40 7.64 22.67
N PRO A 6 -6.59 6.66 23.13
CA PRO A 6 -6.10 6.59 24.50
C PRO A 6 -5.04 7.66 24.82
N PHE A 7 -4.49 8.30 23.78
CA PHE A 7 -3.44 9.31 23.89
C PHE A 7 -3.86 10.63 23.20
N ASP A 8 -3.54 11.78 23.78
CA ASP A 8 -3.64 13.08 23.07
C ASP A 8 -2.43 13.27 22.15
N VAL A 9 -2.50 12.70 20.94
CA VAL A 9 -1.38 12.70 19.97
C VAL A 9 -1.65 13.48 18.70
N GLN A 10 -2.91 13.86 18.45
CA GLN A 10 -3.24 14.64 17.26
C GLN A 10 -2.66 16.04 17.38
N THR A 11 -2.06 16.52 16.28
CA THR A 11 -1.48 17.86 16.18
C THR A 11 -1.80 18.44 14.81
N ARG A 12 -2.03 19.75 14.74
CA ARG A 12 -2.13 20.47 13.47
C ARG A 12 -0.75 20.87 12.99
N LEU A 13 -0.42 20.46 11.76
CA LEU A 13 0.80 20.83 11.06
C LEU A 13 0.45 21.83 9.95
N LYS A 14 0.89 23.07 10.10
CA LYS A 14 0.76 24.09 9.06
C LYS A 14 1.96 24.03 8.12
N THR A 15 1.66 23.95 6.83
CA THR A 15 2.66 23.90 5.75
C THR A 15 2.30 24.91 4.67
N SER A 16 3.21 25.13 3.72
CA SER A 16 2.91 25.92 2.51
C SER A 16 1.80 25.30 1.64
N ARG A 17 1.51 24.00 1.81
CA ARG A 17 0.46 23.27 1.07
C ARG A 17 -0.88 23.21 1.80
N GLY A 18 -0.98 23.83 2.98
CA GLY A 18 -2.18 23.82 3.80
C GLY A 18 -1.94 23.30 5.22
N GLU A 19 -3.03 23.14 5.96
CA GLU A 19 -3.02 22.62 7.32
C GLU A 19 -3.48 21.16 7.34
N PHE A 20 -2.70 20.31 8.00
CA PHE A 20 -2.95 18.88 8.10
C PHE A 20 -3.01 18.45 9.56
N THR A 21 -3.81 17.42 9.86
CA THR A 21 -3.70 16.67 11.11
C THR A 21 -2.58 15.64 10.99
N VAL A 22 -1.75 15.50 12.02
CA VAL A 22 -0.74 14.44 12.14
C VAL A 22 -0.86 13.74 13.48
N PHE A 23 -0.52 12.45 13.53
CA PHE A 23 -0.43 11.68 14.76
C PHE A 23 1.01 11.76 15.28
N SER A 24 1.23 12.62 16.28
CA SER A 24 2.56 13.05 16.73
C SER A 24 3.25 12.02 17.62
N LEU A 25 4.27 11.35 17.08
CA LEU A 25 5.17 10.50 17.88
C LEU A 25 5.89 11.27 19.01
N PRO A 26 6.34 12.54 18.83
CA PRO A 26 6.87 13.33 19.95
C PRO A 26 5.87 13.56 21.10
N LYS A 27 4.58 13.76 20.81
CA LYS A 27 3.56 13.83 21.88
C LYS A 27 3.42 12.49 22.59
N LEU A 28 3.45 11.38 21.86
CA LEU A 28 3.42 10.04 22.44
C LEU A 28 4.64 9.78 23.35
N ALA A 29 5.81 10.28 22.97
CA ALA A 29 7.03 10.20 23.77
C ALA A 29 6.91 11.01 25.08
N LYS A 30 6.38 12.24 24.99
CA LYS A 30 6.09 13.10 26.15
C LYS A 30 5.06 12.50 27.11
N ALA A 31 4.14 11.69 26.59
CA ALA A 31 3.17 10.94 27.40
C ALA A 31 3.81 9.73 28.13
N GLY A 32 5.11 9.46 27.94
CA GLY A 32 5.84 8.43 28.67
C GLY A 32 5.52 6.99 28.23
N VAL A 33 5.01 6.80 27.00
CA VAL A 33 4.57 5.49 26.51
C VAL A 33 5.75 4.58 26.14
N GLY A 34 6.91 5.15 25.77
CA GLY A 34 8.14 4.41 25.47
C GLY A 34 9.29 5.30 24.99
N GLN A 35 10.44 4.68 24.68
CA GLN A 35 11.66 5.37 24.24
C GLN A 35 11.67 5.65 22.72
N ILE A 36 10.67 6.41 22.25
CA ILE A 36 10.40 6.62 20.83
C ILE A 36 11.60 7.25 20.08
N ASP A 37 12.35 8.13 20.73
CA ASP A 37 13.49 8.82 20.13
C ASP A 37 14.65 7.88 19.75
N HIS A 38 14.70 6.68 20.35
CA HIS A 38 15.70 5.65 20.08
C HIS A 38 15.23 4.60 19.06
N LEU A 39 13.96 4.63 18.64
CA LEU A 39 13.43 3.66 17.69
C LEU A 39 14.06 3.83 16.30
N PRO A 40 14.34 2.74 15.57
CA PRO A 40 14.66 2.81 14.15
C PRO A 40 13.53 3.51 13.38
N PHE A 41 13.88 4.24 12.31
CA PHE A 41 12.89 4.96 11.51
C PHE A 41 11.81 4.05 10.92
N SER A 42 12.16 2.82 10.54
CA SER A 42 11.20 1.81 10.07
C SER A 42 10.14 1.49 11.15
N ILE A 43 10.56 1.29 12.40
CA ILE A 43 9.65 1.05 13.53
C ILE A 43 8.78 2.28 13.83
N ARG A 44 9.31 3.50 13.64
CA ARG A 44 8.51 4.73 13.79
C ARG A 44 7.36 4.80 12.77
N VAL A 45 7.56 4.33 11.54
CA VAL A 45 6.49 4.26 10.52
C VAL A 45 5.42 3.25 10.92
N LEU A 46 5.80 2.08 11.42
CA LEU A 46 4.85 1.08 11.93
C LEU A 46 4.07 1.61 13.15
N LEU A 47 4.76 2.30 14.06
CA LEU A 47 4.16 2.93 15.23
C LEU A 47 3.18 4.04 14.84
N GLU A 48 3.53 4.90 13.88
CA GLU A 48 2.61 5.92 13.35
C GLU A 48 1.36 5.28 12.76
N ALA A 49 1.51 4.22 11.97
CA ALA A 49 0.38 3.54 11.36
C ALA A 49 -0.57 2.97 12.41
N CYS A 50 -0.04 2.31 13.45
CA CYS A 50 -0.84 1.80 14.57
C CYS A 50 -1.52 2.95 15.34
N LEU A 51 -0.79 4.02 15.63
CA LEU A 51 -1.30 5.17 16.35
C LEU A 51 -2.47 5.84 15.60
N ARG A 52 -2.33 6.04 14.29
CA ARG A 52 -3.36 6.63 13.44
C ARG A 52 -4.56 5.71 13.21
N LYS A 53 -4.36 4.40 13.22
CA LYS A 53 -5.39 3.39 12.95
C LYS A 53 -6.00 2.76 14.20
N TYR A 54 -5.69 3.27 15.39
CA TYR A 54 -6.30 2.81 16.63
C TYR A 54 -7.83 2.81 16.55
N ASP A 55 -8.43 1.66 16.81
CA ASP A 55 -9.88 1.45 16.84
C ASP A 55 -10.34 0.64 18.07
N ASN A 56 -9.39 0.21 18.92
CA ASN A 56 -9.60 -0.69 20.06
C ASN A 56 -10.19 -2.05 19.67
N PHE A 57 -10.01 -2.46 18.41
CA PHE A 57 -10.48 -3.75 17.89
C PHE A 57 -9.37 -4.42 17.08
N VAL A 58 -9.11 -3.95 15.86
CA VAL A 58 -8.00 -4.43 15.04
C VAL A 58 -6.68 -3.91 15.60
N VAL A 59 -6.63 -2.60 15.89
CA VAL A 59 -5.46 -1.93 16.45
C VAL A 59 -5.81 -1.44 17.85
N ASN A 60 -5.17 -2.06 18.85
CA ASN A 60 -5.39 -1.76 20.26
C ASN A 60 -4.16 -1.06 20.89
N GLU A 61 -4.31 -0.66 22.15
CA GLU A 61 -3.28 0.07 22.90
C GLU A 61 -2.02 -0.77 23.12
N THR A 62 -2.16 -2.09 23.26
CA THR A 62 -1.03 -3.02 23.45
C THR A 62 -0.10 -2.97 22.25
N HIS A 63 -0.63 -2.99 21.02
CA HIS A 63 0.20 -2.89 19.81
C HIS A 63 1.02 -1.59 19.77
N ILE A 64 0.41 -0.46 20.17
CA ILE A 64 1.10 0.84 20.23
C ILE A 64 2.22 0.80 21.28
N ARG A 65 1.96 0.22 22.45
CA ARG A 65 2.94 0.11 23.54
C ARG A 65 4.09 -0.84 23.20
N ASP A 66 3.81 -1.94 22.51
CA ASP A 66 4.82 -2.91 22.07
C ASP A 66 5.76 -2.29 21.05
N LEU A 67 5.22 -1.53 20.07
CA LEU A 67 6.03 -0.79 19.11
C LEU A 67 6.82 0.37 19.76
N ALA A 68 6.20 1.11 20.69
CA ALA A 68 6.86 2.22 21.39
C ALA A 68 8.02 1.76 22.29
N ASN A 69 8.02 0.49 22.70
CA ASN A 69 9.06 -0.12 23.54
C ASN A 69 9.82 -1.24 22.81
N TRP A 70 9.86 -1.17 21.47
CA TRP A 70 10.58 -2.14 20.66
C TRP A 70 12.05 -2.24 21.07
N ASN A 71 12.56 -3.47 21.15
CA ASN A 71 13.93 -3.76 21.58
C ASN A 71 14.54 -4.87 20.72
N ALA A 72 15.53 -4.51 19.89
CA ALA A 72 16.24 -5.45 19.03
C ALA A 72 16.98 -6.57 19.79
N ALA A 73 17.46 -6.30 21.01
CA ALA A 73 18.21 -7.28 21.79
C ALA A 73 17.28 -8.33 22.44
N ALA A 74 15.98 -8.04 22.53
CA ALA A 74 14.98 -8.92 23.11
C ALA A 74 13.62 -8.69 22.41
N PRO A 75 13.48 -9.08 21.13
CA PRO A 75 12.27 -8.83 20.36
C PRO A 75 11.12 -9.65 20.94
N LYS A 76 10.01 -8.97 21.26
CA LYS A 76 8.79 -9.63 21.71
C LYS A 76 8.23 -10.49 20.58
N GLN A 77 7.86 -11.72 20.89
CA GLN A 77 7.18 -12.62 19.96
C GLN A 77 5.68 -12.32 19.93
N VAL A 78 5.34 -11.13 19.41
CA VAL A 78 3.97 -10.64 19.29
C VAL A 78 3.69 -10.27 17.84
N GLU A 79 2.45 -10.50 17.39
CA GLU A 79 1.98 -10.05 16.09
C GLU A 79 1.48 -8.61 16.19
N ILE A 80 1.78 -7.81 15.16
CA ILE A 80 1.29 -6.45 15.03
C ILE A 80 0.48 -6.31 13.73
N PRO A 81 -0.65 -5.59 13.76
CA PRO A 81 -1.38 -5.23 12.56
C PRO A 81 -0.70 -4.04 11.86
N PHE A 82 -0.52 -4.14 10.55
CA PHE A 82 -0.02 -3.05 9.73
C PHE A 82 -0.98 -2.76 8.57
N LEU A 83 -1.50 -1.54 8.53
CA LEU A 83 -2.32 -1.03 7.43
C LEU A 83 -1.50 -0.04 6.59
N PRO A 84 -0.89 -0.47 5.47
CA PRO A 84 -0.12 0.41 4.62
C PRO A 84 -0.99 1.49 3.98
N GLY A 85 -0.33 2.55 3.51
CA GLY A 85 -1.00 3.69 2.87
C GLY A 85 -1.60 3.41 1.49
N ARG A 86 -0.98 2.49 0.74
CA ARG A 86 -1.33 2.10 -0.64
C ARG A 86 -0.82 0.70 -1.00
N VAL A 87 -1.21 0.21 -2.18
CA VAL A 87 -0.75 -1.07 -2.76
C VAL A 87 -0.22 -0.83 -4.17
N VAL A 88 0.83 -1.55 -4.57
CA VAL A 88 1.35 -1.56 -5.94
C VAL A 88 1.28 -2.96 -6.54
N LEU A 89 0.88 -3.08 -7.80
CA LEU A 89 0.78 -4.34 -8.51
C LEU A 89 1.55 -4.27 -9.83
N GLN A 90 1.98 -5.44 -10.29
CA GLN A 90 2.42 -5.65 -11.67
C GLN A 90 1.39 -6.53 -12.40
N ASP A 91 1.42 -6.61 -13.73
CA ASP A 91 0.31 -7.19 -14.52
C ASP A 91 0.10 -8.71 -14.37
N PHE A 92 1.13 -9.51 -14.07
CA PHE A 92 0.99 -10.96 -13.85
C PHE A 92 0.25 -11.30 -12.56
N THR A 93 0.43 -10.51 -11.51
CA THR A 93 -0.28 -10.68 -10.23
C THR A 93 -1.49 -9.75 -10.09
N GLY A 94 -1.50 -8.65 -10.83
CA GLY A 94 -2.59 -7.69 -10.84
C GLY A 94 -3.80 -8.13 -11.66
N VAL A 95 -3.61 -8.89 -12.75
CA VAL A 95 -4.72 -9.53 -13.46
C VAL A 95 -5.51 -10.47 -12.54
N PRO A 96 -4.90 -11.47 -11.87
CA PRO A 96 -5.66 -12.34 -10.96
C PRO A 96 -6.30 -11.55 -9.81
N ALA A 97 -5.63 -10.55 -9.24
CA ALA A 97 -6.24 -9.72 -8.19
C ALA A 97 -7.53 -8.99 -8.67
N VAL A 98 -7.54 -8.47 -9.89
CA VAL A 98 -8.75 -7.85 -10.48
C VAL A 98 -9.83 -8.89 -10.78
N VAL A 99 -9.44 -10.12 -11.17
CA VAL A 99 -10.38 -11.26 -11.30
C VAL A 99 -11.01 -11.59 -9.95
N ASP A 100 -10.22 -11.66 -8.88
CA ASP A 100 -10.69 -12.00 -7.54
C ASP A 100 -11.63 -10.93 -6.98
N LEU A 101 -11.33 -9.63 -7.18
CA LEU A 101 -12.27 -8.55 -6.86
C LEU A 101 -13.58 -8.66 -7.65
N ALA A 102 -13.53 -9.06 -8.92
CA ALA A 102 -14.74 -9.28 -9.74
C ALA A 102 -15.54 -10.51 -9.26
N ALA A 103 -14.85 -11.57 -8.86
CA ALA A 103 -15.44 -12.78 -8.29
C ALA A 103 -16.11 -12.49 -6.94
N LEU A 104 -15.45 -11.72 -6.07
CA LEU A 104 -15.98 -11.25 -4.79
C LEU A 104 -17.22 -10.37 -4.98
N ARG A 105 -17.26 -9.50 -6.00
CA ARG A 105 -18.49 -8.76 -6.36
C ARG A 105 -19.63 -9.70 -6.72
N SER A 106 -19.34 -10.72 -7.52
CA SER A 106 -20.34 -11.73 -7.92
C SER A 106 -20.84 -12.53 -6.71
N ALA A 107 -19.94 -12.89 -5.78
CA ALA A 107 -20.30 -13.56 -4.53
C ALA A 107 -21.17 -12.66 -3.64
N MET A 108 -20.82 -11.39 -3.49
CA MET A 108 -21.59 -10.40 -2.74
C MET A 108 -23.02 -10.28 -3.26
N VAL A 109 -23.22 -10.28 -4.59
CA VAL A 109 -24.56 -10.27 -5.21
C VAL A 109 -25.33 -11.55 -4.87
N ARG A 110 -24.71 -12.72 -4.98
CA ARG A 110 -25.36 -14.01 -4.64
C ARG A 110 -25.79 -14.07 -3.17
N MET A 111 -25.09 -13.37 -2.29
CA MET A 111 -25.42 -13.26 -0.86
C MET A 111 -26.45 -12.14 -0.56
N GLY A 112 -26.99 -11.47 -1.58
CA GLY A 112 -27.95 -10.36 -1.42
C GLY A 112 -27.32 -9.05 -0.93
N GLY A 113 -25.99 -8.94 -0.98
CA GLY A 113 -25.24 -7.76 -0.57
C GLY A 113 -25.00 -6.75 -1.68
N ASN A 114 -24.41 -5.61 -1.32
CA ASN A 114 -24.05 -4.57 -2.28
C ASN A 114 -22.63 -4.81 -2.87
N PRO A 115 -22.48 -5.16 -4.16
CA PRO A 115 -21.17 -5.42 -4.77
C PRO A 115 -20.25 -4.19 -4.76
N LYS A 116 -20.78 -2.97 -4.68
CA LYS A 116 -19.96 -1.76 -4.61
C LYS A 116 -19.14 -1.66 -3.31
N LYS A 117 -19.46 -2.46 -2.29
CA LYS A 117 -18.62 -2.59 -1.08
C LYS A 117 -17.32 -3.34 -1.35
N ILE A 118 -17.25 -4.16 -2.40
CA ILE A 118 -16.01 -4.76 -2.87
C ILE A 118 -15.31 -3.71 -3.74
N ASN A 119 -14.45 -2.94 -3.10
CA ASN A 119 -13.65 -1.89 -3.72
C ASN A 119 -12.38 -1.65 -2.90
N PRO A 120 -11.25 -1.33 -3.56
CA PRO A 120 -10.05 -0.86 -2.85
C PRO A 120 -10.32 0.36 -1.94
N LEU A 121 -9.95 0.26 -0.67
CA LEU A 121 -10.05 1.30 0.36
C LEU A 121 -8.75 2.12 0.48
N VAL A 122 -7.68 1.63 -0.15
CA VAL A 122 -6.42 2.34 -0.33
C VAL A 122 -6.12 2.48 -1.82
N PRO A 123 -5.35 3.51 -2.23
CA PRO A 123 -4.84 3.64 -3.58
C PRO A 123 -4.11 2.36 -4.01
N CYS A 124 -4.40 1.91 -5.21
CA CYS A 124 -3.84 0.73 -5.84
C CYS A 124 -3.35 1.12 -7.23
N ASP A 125 -2.05 0.99 -7.45
CA ASP A 125 -1.41 1.30 -8.72
C ASP A 125 -0.92 0.01 -9.38
N LEU A 126 -1.48 -0.35 -10.52
CA LEU A 126 -1.04 -1.48 -11.33
C LEU A 126 -0.19 -0.99 -12.48
N VAL A 127 1.05 -1.46 -12.59
CA VAL A 127 1.95 -1.17 -13.71
C VAL A 127 2.01 -2.37 -14.64
N ILE A 128 1.87 -2.13 -15.94
CA ILE A 128 2.01 -3.15 -16.98
C ILE A 128 3.45 -3.12 -17.48
N ASP A 129 4.24 -4.11 -17.08
CA ASP A 129 5.69 -4.16 -17.36
C ASP A 129 6.24 -5.57 -17.56
N HIS A 130 5.49 -6.64 -17.25
CA HIS A 130 5.91 -8.03 -17.43
C HIS A 130 5.45 -8.66 -18.76
N SER A 131 4.78 -7.89 -19.62
CA SER A 131 4.20 -8.39 -20.87
C SER A 131 5.09 -8.24 -22.11
N VAL A 132 6.01 -7.26 -22.10
CA VAL A 132 6.89 -7.01 -23.25
C VAL A 132 7.99 -8.08 -23.32
N GLN A 133 8.27 -8.55 -24.53
CA GLN A 133 9.33 -9.52 -24.81
C GLN A 133 10.30 -8.94 -25.84
N VAL A 134 11.55 -9.41 -25.80
CA VAL A 134 12.58 -9.01 -26.77
C VAL A 134 12.52 -9.95 -27.97
N ASP A 135 11.50 -9.78 -28.82
CA ASP A 135 11.37 -10.52 -30.09
C ASP A 135 12.30 -9.97 -31.18
N TYR A 136 12.45 -8.65 -31.20
CA TYR A 136 13.38 -7.91 -32.06
C TYR A 136 14.40 -7.15 -31.22
N PHE A 137 15.66 -7.12 -31.69
CA PHE A 137 16.75 -6.39 -31.05
C PHE A 137 17.76 -5.87 -32.08
N GLY A 138 18.56 -4.86 -31.70
CA GLY A 138 19.67 -4.37 -32.52
C GLY A 138 19.30 -3.51 -33.74
N THR A 139 18.02 -3.13 -33.89
CA THR A 139 17.55 -2.25 -34.97
C THR A 139 16.79 -1.04 -34.43
N ALA A 140 16.74 0.04 -35.20
CA ALA A 140 16.07 1.29 -34.81
C ALA A 140 14.54 1.12 -34.59
N ASP A 141 13.94 0.12 -35.23
CA ASP A 141 12.50 -0.19 -35.16
C ASP A 141 12.16 -1.31 -34.16
N ALA A 142 13.16 -1.86 -33.45
CA ALA A 142 12.96 -2.99 -32.53
C ALA A 142 11.94 -2.70 -31.42
N LEU A 143 12.00 -1.50 -30.82
CA LEU A 143 11.07 -1.09 -29.77
C LEU A 143 9.62 -1.08 -30.27
N SER A 144 9.35 -0.45 -31.41
CA SER A 144 8.00 -0.37 -31.97
C SER A 144 7.46 -1.77 -32.26
N LYS A 145 8.27 -2.64 -32.89
CA LYS A 145 7.86 -4.00 -33.21
C LYS A 145 7.55 -4.86 -31.98
N ASN A 146 8.35 -4.73 -30.92
CA ASN A 146 8.10 -5.45 -29.67
C ASN A 146 6.82 -4.96 -28.98
N ILE A 147 6.56 -3.64 -29.01
CA ILE A 147 5.32 -3.07 -28.49
C ILE A 147 4.10 -3.57 -29.28
N ASP A 148 4.19 -3.58 -30.62
CA ASP A 148 3.09 -4.06 -31.46
C ASP A 148 2.74 -5.53 -31.16
N LEU A 149 3.76 -6.39 -31.04
CA LEU A 149 3.59 -7.80 -30.66
C LEU A 149 3.06 -7.97 -29.24
N GLU A 150 3.54 -7.16 -28.28
CA GLU A 150 3.04 -7.15 -26.91
C GLU A 150 1.53 -6.89 -26.88
N PHE A 151 1.07 -5.86 -27.61
CA PHE A 151 -0.35 -5.50 -27.70
C PHE A 151 -1.18 -6.59 -28.37
N GLU A 152 -0.68 -7.20 -29.45
CA GLU A 152 -1.36 -8.30 -30.14
C GLU A 152 -1.57 -9.49 -29.19
N ARG A 153 -0.52 -9.89 -28.47
CA ARG A 153 -0.53 -11.06 -27.56
C ARG A 153 -1.36 -10.85 -26.31
N ASN A 154 -1.44 -9.61 -25.79
CA ASN A 154 -2.03 -9.31 -24.48
C ASN A 154 -3.33 -8.51 -24.55
N LEU A 155 -3.94 -8.38 -25.74
CA LEU A 155 -5.11 -7.53 -25.96
C LEU A 155 -6.25 -7.77 -24.97
N GLU A 156 -6.58 -9.03 -24.67
CA GLU A 156 -7.65 -9.38 -23.73
C GLU A 156 -7.32 -8.94 -22.30
N ARG A 157 -6.08 -9.20 -21.83
CA ARG A 157 -5.60 -8.80 -20.51
C ARG A 157 -5.69 -7.27 -20.35
N TYR A 158 -5.28 -6.52 -21.37
CA TYR A 158 -5.34 -5.05 -21.32
C TYR A 158 -6.76 -4.51 -21.35
N LYS A 159 -7.66 -5.12 -22.13
CA LYS A 159 -9.10 -4.78 -22.09
C LYS A 159 -9.67 -5.03 -20.69
N PHE A 160 -9.30 -6.14 -20.06
CA PHE A 160 -9.73 -6.50 -18.71
C PHE A 160 -9.20 -5.52 -17.66
N LEU A 161 -7.91 -5.18 -17.68
CA LEU A 161 -7.33 -4.19 -16.76
C LEU A 161 -7.92 -2.79 -16.97
N ARG A 162 -8.18 -2.40 -18.22
CA ARG A 162 -8.85 -1.13 -18.54
C ARG A 162 -10.29 -1.10 -18.04
N TRP A 163 -10.99 -2.24 -18.06
CA TRP A 163 -12.28 -2.38 -17.40
C TRP A 163 -12.12 -2.22 -15.88
N GLY A 164 -11.14 -2.89 -15.26
CA GLY A 164 -10.86 -2.82 -13.82
C GLY A 164 -10.66 -1.38 -13.34
N GLN A 165 -9.85 -0.59 -14.05
CA GLN A 165 -9.64 0.83 -13.77
C GLN A 165 -10.95 1.65 -13.75
N LYS A 166 -11.93 1.29 -14.58
CA LYS A 166 -13.23 1.97 -14.61
C LYS A 166 -14.20 1.42 -13.57
N ALA A 167 -14.05 0.15 -13.20
CA ALA A 167 -14.98 -0.57 -12.35
C ALA A 167 -14.69 -0.37 -10.85
N PHE A 168 -13.45 -0.03 -10.48
CA PHE A 168 -13.02 0.14 -9.10
C PHE A 168 -12.51 1.56 -8.84
N ASN A 169 -12.94 2.15 -7.73
CA ASN A 169 -12.36 3.41 -7.25
C ASN A 169 -11.00 3.13 -6.61
N ASN A 170 -10.14 4.16 -6.54
CA ASN A 170 -8.77 4.05 -6.02
C ASN A 170 -7.88 3.07 -6.78
N PHE A 171 -8.24 2.69 -8.01
CA PHE A 171 -7.47 1.78 -8.84
C PHE A 171 -7.00 2.49 -10.11
N ARG A 172 -5.68 2.57 -10.30
CA ARG A 172 -5.04 3.19 -11.46
C ARG A 172 -4.18 2.15 -12.17
N VAL A 173 -4.21 2.17 -13.50
CA VAL A 173 -3.41 1.31 -14.37
C VAL A 173 -2.45 2.18 -15.17
N VAL A 174 -1.15 1.97 -14.97
CA VAL A 174 -0.09 2.54 -15.79
C VAL A 174 0.05 1.66 -17.04
N PRO A 175 -0.08 2.25 -18.25
CA PRO A 175 -0.08 1.49 -19.49
C PRO A 175 1.30 0.87 -19.81
N PRO A 176 1.35 -0.13 -20.71
CA PRO A 176 2.61 -0.71 -21.17
C PRO A 176 3.53 0.33 -21.79
N ALA A 177 4.82 -0.02 -21.90
CA ALA A 177 5.88 0.83 -22.46
C ALA A 177 6.10 2.18 -21.72
N THR A 178 5.60 2.33 -20.48
CA THR A 178 5.84 3.52 -19.65
C THR A 178 7.09 3.35 -18.76
N GLY A 179 7.42 2.12 -18.37
CA GLY A 179 8.54 1.80 -17.49
C GLY A 179 8.26 0.54 -16.66
N ILE A 180 9.19 0.18 -15.79
CA ILE A 180 9.06 -0.95 -14.86
C ILE A 180 8.49 -0.48 -13.52
N VAL A 181 7.72 -1.35 -12.86
CA VAL A 181 6.89 -1.05 -11.69
C VAL A 181 7.65 -0.29 -10.59
N HIS A 182 8.87 -0.72 -10.27
CA HIS A 182 9.64 -0.12 -9.17
C HIS A 182 10.29 1.22 -9.54
N GLN A 183 10.70 1.39 -10.80
CA GLN A 183 11.22 2.67 -11.28
C GLN A 183 10.10 3.70 -11.38
N VAL A 184 8.96 3.33 -11.96
CA VAL A 184 7.76 4.17 -12.00
C VAL A 184 7.29 4.52 -10.58
N ASN A 185 7.40 3.58 -9.63
CA ASN A 185 7.06 3.83 -8.23
C ASN A 185 7.97 4.91 -7.62
N LEU A 186 9.29 4.81 -7.81
CA LEU A 186 10.26 5.81 -7.31
C LEU A 186 10.09 7.19 -7.95
N GLU A 187 9.89 7.24 -9.27
CA GLU A 187 9.94 8.49 -10.03
C GLU A 187 8.60 9.22 -10.10
N TYR A 188 7.47 8.51 -9.91
CA TYR A 188 6.14 9.05 -10.18
C TYR A 188 5.07 8.70 -9.14
N LEU A 189 5.01 7.47 -8.62
CA LEU A 189 3.89 7.06 -7.76
C LEU A 189 4.11 7.37 -6.26
N ALA A 190 5.35 7.42 -5.80
CA ALA A 190 5.66 7.63 -4.39
C ALA A 190 5.48 9.10 -3.98
N ASP A 191 4.66 9.32 -2.96
CA ASP A 191 4.44 10.66 -2.38
C ASP A 191 5.38 10.97 -1.21
N VAL A 192 6.02 9.94 -0.63
CA VAL A 192 6.81 9.97 0.62
C VAL A 192 5.99 10.34 1.87
N VAL A 193 5.07 11.30 1.76
CA VAL A 193 4.07 11.66 2.76
C VAL A 193 2.70 11.69 2.08
N LEU A 194 1.84 10.75 2.46
CA LEU A 194 0.48 10.67 1.96
C LEU A 194 -0.42 11.67 2.70
N THR A 195 -1.38 12.24 1.98
CA THR A 195 -2.44 13.07 2.55
C THR A 195 -3.81 12.48 2.24
N ARG A 196 -4.62 12.22 3.28
CA ARG A 196 -5.99 11.71 3.12
C ARG A 196 -6.91 12.32 4.17
N ASP A 197 -8.06 12.84 3.73
CA ASP A 197 -9.09 13.43 4.61
C ASP A 197 -8.51 14.47 5.61
N GLY A 198 -7.59 15.31 5.11
CA GLY A 198 -6.91 16.34 5.92
C GLY A 198 -5.86 15.81 6.89
N THR A 199 -5.52 14.51 6.85
CA THR A 199 -4.47 13.88 7.66
C THR A 199 -3.23 13.62 6.80
N ALA A 200 -2.04 13.97 7.30
CA ALA A 200 -0.76 13.66 6.67
C ALA A 200 -0.03 12.56 7.46
N PHE A 201 0.54 11.59 6.75
CA PHE A 201 1.22 10.44 7.35
C PHE A 201 2.28 9.86 6.39
N PRO A 202 3.28 9.09 6.89
CA PRO A 202 4.31 8.50 6.04
C PRO A 202 3.71 7.62 4.94
N ASP A 203 4.24 7.73 3.73
CA ASP A 203 3.95 6.75 2.68
C ASP A 203 4.46 5.37 3.12
N SER A 204 3.67 4.36 2.80
CA SER A 204 4.00 2.96 3.03
C SER A 204 3.15 2.09 2.11
N LEU A 205 3.72 0.97 1.67
CA LEU A 205 3.02 0.07 0.76
C LEU A 205 3.41 -1.38 0.95
N VAL A 206 2.54 -2.23 0.45
CA VAL A 206 2.94 -3.55 -0.01
C VAL A 206 2.71 -3.68 -1.50
N GLY A 207 3.43 -4.59 -2.13
CA GLY A 207 3.23 -4.86 -3.55
C GLY A 207 3.32 -6.33 -3.89
N THR A 208 2.71 -6.72 -5.00
CA THR A 208 2.66 -8.12 -5.46
C THR A 208 3.91 -8.51 -6.26
N ASP A 209 5.06 -7.94 -5.87
CA ASP A 209 6.39 -8.19 -6.42
C ASP A 209 7.45 -8.10 -5.31
N SER A 210 8.41 -9.02 -5.30
CA SER A 210 9.43 -9.12 -4.24
C SER A 210 10.36 -7.90 -4.16
N HIS A 211 10.59 -7.20 -5.28
CA HIS A 211 11.45 -6.03 -5.35
C HIS A 211 10.73 -4.73 -4.97
N THR A 212 9.48 -4.80 -4.48
CA THR A 212 8.78 -3.64 -3.89
C THR A 212 9.62 -2.97 -2.80
N THR A 213 10.54 -3.71 -2.19
CA THR A 213 11.56 -3.22 -1.25
C THR A 213 12.48 -2.13 -1.82
N MET A 214 12.56 -1.96 -3.14
CA MET A 214 13.34 -0.89 -3.78
C MET A 214 12.91 0.50 -3.31
N ILE A 215 11.62 0.69 -3.00
CA ILE A 215 11.08 1.98 -2.52
C ILE A 215 11.64 2.40 -1.15
N ASN A 216 12.18 1.45 -0.37
CA ASN A 216 12.80 1.75 0.92
C ASN A 216 14.01 2.70 0.77
N GLY A 217 14.65 2.73 -0.41
CA GLY A 217 15.71 3.69 -0.72
C GLY A 217 15.26 5.15 -0.71
N LEU A 218 13.96 5.41 -0.84
CA LEU A 218 13.33 6.75 -0.76
C LEU A 218 12.75 7.05 0.63
N GLY A 219 13.00 6.18 1.63
CA GLY A 219 12.46 6.35 2.99
C GLY A 219 10.99 5.94 3.16
N VAL A 220 10.41 5.29 2.14
CA VAL A 220 9.05 4.74 2.19
C VAL A 220 9.13 3.28 2.63
N VAL A 221 8.45 2.92 3.72
CA VAL A 221 8.45 1.53 4.18
C VAL A 221 7.57 0.67 3.27
N GLY A 222 8.17 -0.29 2.57
CA GLY A 222 7.41 -1.26 1.78
C GLY A 222 8.16 -2.53 1.42
N TRP A 223 7.38 -3.57 1.10
CA TRP A 223 7.89 -4.92 0.78
C TRP A 223 6.91 -5.71 -0.08
N GLY A 224 7.41 -6.82 -0.64
CA GLY A 224 6.63 -7.73 -1.47
C GLY A 224 5.77 -8.69 -0.65
N VAL A 225 4.54 -8.93 -1.09
CA VAL A 225 3.58 -9.91 -0.52
C VAL A 225 2.91 -10.72 -1.63
N GLY A 226 2.16 -11.75 -1.26
CA GLY A 226 1.32 -12.49 -2.21
C GLY A 226 0.10 -11.68 -2.67
N GLY A 227 -0.58 -12.16 -3.72
CA GLY A 227 -1.78 -11.52 -4.26
C GLY A 227 -2.91 -11.42 -3.24
N ILE A 228 -3.13 -12.50 -2.46
CA ILE A 228 -4.19 -12.56 -1.46
C ILE A 228 -3.96 -11.55 -0.33
N GLU A 229 -2.72 -11.43 0.17
CA GLU A 229 -2.40 -10.42 1.20
C GLU A 229 -2.59 -9.00 0.65
N ALA A 230 -2.19 -8.74 -0.59
CA ALA A 230 -2.41 -7.46 -1.24
C ALA A 230 -3.91 -7.15 -1.36
N GLU A 231 -4.74 -8.10 -1.81
CA GLU A 231 -6.20 -7.96 -1.89
C GLU A 231 -6.85 -7.73 -0.53
N ALA A 232 -6.41 -8.44 0.50
CA ALA A 232 -6.83 -8.23 1.88
C ALA A 232 -6.58 -6.77 2.30
N VAL A 233 -5.39 -6.23 2.01
CA VAL A 233 -5.07 -4.81 2.24
C VAL A 233 -5.96 -3.88 1.43
N MET A 234 -6.21 -4.19 0.15
CA MET A 234 -7.15 -3.41 -0.67
C MET A 234 -8.52 -3.32 -0.01
N LEU A 235 -8.99 -4.40 0.61
CA LEU A 235 -10.29 -4.46 1.28
C LEU A 235 -10.26 -4.00 2.74
N GLY A 236 -9.14 -3.45 3.20
CA GLY A 236 -8.98 -2.83 4.52
C GLY A 236 -8.59 -3.78 5.64
N GLN A 237 -8.19 -5.01 5.33
CA GLN A 237 -7.57 -5.89 6.32
C GLN A 237 -6.11 -5.49 6.54
N PRO A 238 -5.62 -5.46 7.78
CA PRO A 238 -4.19 -5.29 8.03
C PRO A 238 -3.40 -6.51 7.57
N ILE A 239 -2.12 -6.31 7.32
CA ILE A 239 -1.14 -7.40 7.35
C ILE A 239 -0.78 -7.66 8.80
N TYR A 240 -0.81 -8.91 9.21
CA TYR A 240 -0.26 -9.34 10.48
C TYR A 240 1.18 -9.79 10.25
N MET A 241 2.09 -9.24 11.05
CA MET A 241 3.50 -9.63 11.03
C MET A 241 4.01 -9.74 12.45
N LEU A 242 4.97 -10.63 12.67
CA LEU A 242 5.75 -10.60 13.90
C LEU A 242 6.46 -9.25 14.00
N LEU A 243 6.48 -8.70 15.21
CA LEU A 243 7.30 -7.55 15.51
C LEU A 243 8.76 -7.87 15.12
N PRO A 244 9.33 -7.15 14.13
CA PRO A 244 10.56 -7.57 13.46
C PRO A 244 11.82 -7.37 14.31
#